data_AF-A0A1H7MWP0-F1
#
_entry.id   AF-A0A1H7MWP0-F1
#
_cell.length_a   1.000
_cell.length_b   1.000
_cell.length_c   1.000
_cell.angle_alpha   90.00
_cell.angle_beta   90.00
_cell.angle_gamma   90.00
#
_symmetry.space_group_name_H-M   'P 1'
#
loop_
_entity.id
_entity.type
_entity.pdbx_description
1 polymer ?
#
loop_
_entity_poly.entity_id
_entity_poly.type
_entity_poly.pdbx_seq_one_letter_code
_entity_poly.pdbx_strand_id
1 'polypeptide(L)'
;MARKINVKLILELREGNMSRNMIAETRHISRHSVSDVFAIADEKGIKYADVRNLDDNAVYQMFYPDKHVVEKMFKEPDYEYIHDELKKVGVTLKLLWEEYKEKCLENGDIPMGYTRFCGGYGNFTTVNKLTNHLENKPGVKVEVTPWNDERIKNWANAIGPYTAQVINRIFTAVDIKEQYSSL
;
A
#
# COMPACT_ATOMS: atom_id res chain seq x y z
N MET A 1 -2.83 1.96 -5.72
CA MET A 1 -3.34 3.11 -6.50
C MET A 1 -3.44 2.68 -7.96
N ALA A 2 -4.57 2.91 -8.64
CA ALA A 2 -4.62 2.67 -10.08
C ALA A 2 -3.59 3.58 -10.76
N ARG A 3 -2.75 3.01 -11.63
CA ARG A 3 -1.75 3.78 -12.38
C ARG A 3 -2.49 4.78 -13.26
N LYS A 4 -2.39 6.08 -12.95
CA LYS A 4 -2.96 7.14 -13.78
C LYS A 4 -2.31 7.07 -15.17
N ILE A 5 -3.13 7.20 -16.19
CA ILE A 5 -2.68 7.22 -17.59
C ILE A 5 -1.92 8.53 -17.81
N ASN A 6 -0.73 8.47 -18.40
CA ASN A 6 0.03 9.67 -18.74
C ASN A 6 -0.53 10.29 -20.03
N VAL A 7 -1.47 11.22 -19.88
CA VAL A 7 -2.16 11.90 -20.99
C VAL A 7 -1.18 12.75 -21.80
N LYS A 8 -0.23 13.42 -21.12
CA LYS A 8 0.78 14.28 -21.74
C LYS A 8 1.66 13.50 -22.73
N LEU A 9 2.11 12.32 -22.32
CA LEU A 9 2.87 11.40 -23.18
C LEU A 9 2.07 10.97 -24.41
N ILE A 10 0.77 10.67 -24.26
CA ILE A 10 -0.08 10.25 -25.38
C ILE A 10 -0.22 11.40 -26.40
N LEU A 11 -0.40 12.63 -25.93
CA LEU A 11 -0.48 13.82 -26.79
C LEU A 11 0.83 14.12 -27.51
N GLU A 12 1.97 13.92 -26.84
CA GLU A 12 3.29 14.06 -27.46
C GLU A 12 3.48 13.09 -28.63
N LEU A 13 3.14 11.81 -28.42
CA LEU A 13 3.29 10.77 -29.44
C LEU A 13 2.28 10.94 -30.59
N ARG A 14 1.11 11.54 -30.31
CA ARG A 14 0.13 11.93 -31.32
C ARG A 14 0.69 13.00 -32.26
N GLU A 15 1.35 14.04 -31.74
CA GLU A 15 2.03 15.05 -32.56
C GLU A 15 3.20 14.44 -33.36
N GLY A 16 3.84 13.40 -32.81
CA GLY A 16 4.84 12.58 -33.52
C GLY A 16 4.27 11.66 -34.61
N ASN A 17 3.00 11.81 -35.01
CA ASN A 17 2.29 11.00 -36.01
C ASN A 17 2.27 9.49 -35.71
N MET A 18 2.42 9.07 -34.45
CA MET A 18 2.26 7.67 -34.11
C MET A 18 0.79 7.26 -34.10
N SER A 19 0.52 6.06 -34.62
CA SER A 19 -0.83 5.50 -34.61
C SER A 19 -1.26 5.09 -33.20
N ARG A 20 -2.56 5.12 -32.92
CA ARG A 20 -3.15 4.72 -31.63
C ARG A 20 -2.69 3.32 -31.20
N ASN A 21 -2.61 2.38 -32.16
CA ASN A 21 -2.17 1.01 -31.91
C ASN A 21 -0.69 0.94 -31.51
N MET A 22 0.16 1.69 -32.22
CA MET A 22 1.59 1.74 -31.92
C MET A 22 1.85 2.35 -30.55
N ILE A 23 1.14 3.42 -30.19
CA ILE A 23 1.24 4.03 -28.85
C ILE A 23 0.83 3.03 -27.76
N ALA A 24 -0.28 2.33 -27.93
CA ALA A 24 -0.77 1.35 -26.97
C ALA A 24 0.23 0.22 -26.73
N GLU A 25 0.83 -0.31 -27.81
CA GLU A 25 1.80 -1.41 -27.75
C GLU A 25 3.15 -0.98 -27.17
N THR A 26 3.73 0.12 -27.67
CA THR A 26 5.05 0.59 -27.24
C THR A 26 5.05 1.13 -25.81
N ARG A 27 3.96 1.74 -25.35
CA ARG A 27 3.86 2.35 -24.01
C ARG A 27 3.12 1.48 -23.00
N HIS A 28 2.66 0.29 -23.40
CA HIS A 28 1.87 -0.62 -22.55
C HIS A 28 0.65 0.07 -21.92
N ILE A 29 -0.04 0.89 -22.72
CA ILE A 29 -1.26 1.61 -22.34
C ILE A 29 -2.44 0.91 -23.01
N SER A 30 -3.59 0.81 -22.32
CA SER A 30 -4.77 0.16 -22.90
C SER A 30 -5.23 0.92 -24.16
N ARG A 31 -5.61 0.17 -25.22
CA ARG A 31 -6.11 0.74 -26.48
C ARG A 31 -7.32 1.65 -26.26
N HIS A 32 -8.21 1.27 -25.35
CA HIS A 32 -9.36 2.07 -24.93
C HIS A 32 -8.92 3.41 -24.34
N SER A 33 -7.96 3.41 -23.42
CA SER A 33 -7.43 4.63 -22.81
C SER A 33 -6.79 5.58 -23.83
N VAL A 34 -6.02 5.05 -24.79
CA VAL A 34 -5.44 5.87 -25.87
C VAL A 34 -6.55 6.45 -26.75
N SER A 35 -7.56 5.64 -27.10
CA SER A 35 -8.71 6.09 -27.89
C SER A 35 -9.51 7.19 -27.18
N ASP A 36 -9.77 7.04 -25.88
CA ASP A 36 -10.49 8.02 -25.07
C ASP A 36 -9.74 9.36 -25.04
N VAL A 37 -8.41 9.33 -24.83
CA VAL A 37 -7.59 10.55 -24.83
C VAL A 37 -7.64 11.24 -26.19
N PHE A 38 -7.56 10.49 -27.29
CA PHE A 38 -7.69 11.07 -28.63
C PHE A 38 -9.06 11.69 -28.84
N ALA A 39 -10.14 11.00 -28.46
CA ALA A 39 -11.50 11.51 -28.60
C ALA A 39 -11.69 12.83 -27.83
N ILE A 40 -11.25 12.89 -26.58
CA ILE A 40 -11.35 14.09 -25.74
C ILE A 40 -10.46 15.23 -26.29
N ALA A 41 -9.27 14.91 -26.80
CA ALA A 41 -8.38 15.90 -27.40
C ALA A 41 -8.97 16.49 -28.68
N ASP A 42 -9.57 15.65 -29.52
CA ASP A 42 -10.23 16.05 -30.77
C ASP A 42 -11.49 16.88 -30.48
N GLU A 43 -12.29 16.50 -29.47
CA GLU A 43 -13.49 17.22 -29.03
C GLU A 43 -13.17 18.61 -28.46
N LYS A 44 -12.15 18.71 -27.61
CA LYS A 44 -11.74 19.97 -26.96
C LYS A 44 -10.74 20.79 -27.79
N GLY A 45 -10.24 20.25 -28.90
CA GLY A 45 -9.23 20.89 -29.75
C GLY A 45 -7.87 21.11 -29.07
N ILE A 46 -7.55 20.34 -28.02
CA ILE A 46 -6.33 20.52 -27.21
C ILE A 46 -5.15 19.85 -27.91
N LYS A 47 -4.05 20.59 -28.08
CA LYS A 47 -2.79 20.04 -28.62
C LYS A 47 -1.75 19.87 -27.52
N TYR A 48 -0.69 19.14 -27.83
CA TYR A 48 0.43 18.96 -26.90
C TYR A 48 1.07 20.30 -26.49
N ALA A 49 1.12 21.27 -27.39
CA ALA A 49 1.68 22.60 -27.14
C ALA A 49 0.99 23.31 -25.95
N ASP A 50 -0.32 23.12 -25.79
CA ASP A 50 -1.13 23.78 -24.76
C ASP A 50 -0.91 23.16 -23.38
N VAL A 51 -0.58 21.86 -23.33
CA VAL A 51 -0.41 21.10 -22.09
C VAL A 51 1.05 20.90 -21.69
N ARG A 52 2.01 21.26 -22.55
CA ARG A 52 3.45 21.05 -22.31
C ARG A 52 3.93 21.66 -20.99
N ASN A 53 3.44 22.85 -20.66
CA ASN A 53 3.86 23.59 -19.46
C ASN A 53 3.00 23.30 -18.23
N LEU A 54 1.98 22.45 -18.37
CA LEU A 54 1.12 22.05 -17.26
C LEU A 54 1.69 20.81 -16.56
N ASP A 55 1.37 20.71 -15.28
CA ASP A 55 1.64 19.53 -14.47
C ASP A 55 0.80 18.33 -14.93
N ASP A 56 1.37 17.13 -14.86
CA ASP A 56 0.73 15.89 -15.34
C ASP A 56 -0.63 15.64 -14.65
N ASN A 57 -0.77 16.00 -13.38
CA ASN A 57 -2.03 15.84 -12.66
C ASN A 57 -3.07 16.89 -13.10
N ALA A 58 -2.65 18.12 -13.40
CA ALA A 58 -3.53 19.16 -13.93
C ALA A 58 -4.06 18.78 -15.33
N VAL A 59 -3.19 18.24 -16.20
CA VAL A 59 -3.59 17.72 -17.51
C VAL A 59 -4.58 16.57 -17.36
N TYR A 60 -4.32 15.64 -16.44
CA TYR A 60 -5.23 14.53 -16.17
C TYR A 60 -6.61 15.02 -15.72
N GLN A 61 -6.68 16.03 -14.84
CA GLN A 61 -7.93 16.63 -14.38
C GLN A 61 -8.72 17.31 -15.51
N MET A 62 -8.02 17.95 -16.46
CA MET A 62 -8.65 18.59 -17.61
C MET A 62 -9.32 17.57 -18.55
N PHE A 63 -8.74 16.39 -18.69
CA PHE A 63 -9.27 15.32 -19.55
C PHE A 63 -10.36 14.50 -18.85
N TYR A 64 -10.23 14.26 -17.55
CA TYR A 64 -11.18 13.45 -16.79
C TYR A 64 -11.79 14.23 -15.60
N PRO A 65 -12.59 15.28 -15.86
CA PRO A 65 -13.20 16.09 -14.81
C PRO A 65 -14.10 15.24 -13.91
N ASP A 66 -14.93 14.37 -14.48
CA ASP A 66 -15.89 13.54 -13.73
C ASP A 66 -15.22 12.56 -12.76
N LYS A 67 -14.08 11.99 -13.17
CA LYS A 67 -13.30 11.09 -12.29
C LYS A 67 -12.75 11.83 -11.08
N HIS A 68 -12.46 13.13 -11.22
CA HIS A 68 -11.99 13.97 -10.13
C HIS A 68 -13.13 14.55 -9.29
N VAL A 69 -14.30 14.79 -9.87
CA VAL A 69 -15.52 15.17 -9.14
C VAL A 69 -15.93 14.06 -8.18
N VAL A 70 -15.90 12.80 -8.63
CA VAL A 70 -16.12 11.63 -7.75
C VAL A 70 -15.02 11.51 -6.69
N GLU A 71 -13.79 11.98 -6.96
CA GLU A 71 -12.76 12.02 -5.92
C GLU A 71 -13.11 13.01 -4.80
N LYS A 72 -13.65 14.20 -5.14
CA LYS A 72 -13.98 15.28 -4.20
C LYS A 72 -15.31 15.14 -3.45
N MET A 73 -16.19 14.22 -3.86
CA MET A 73 -17.49 14.00 -3.19
C MET A 73 -17.38 13.32 -1.81
N PHE A 74 -16.26 12.67 -1.53
CA PHE A 74 -16.07 11.94 -0.28
C PHE A 74 -15.31 12.79 0.73
N LYS A 75 -15.72 12.75 2.00
CA LYS A 75 -14.96 13.35 3.09
C LYS A 75 -13.58 12.70 3.17
N GLU A 76 -12.51 13.47 3.08
CA GLU A 76 -11.16 12.92 3.25
C GLU A 76 -10.94 12.52 4.73
N PRO A 77 -10.52 11.28 5.01
CA PRO A 77 -10.17 10.87 6.37
C PRO A 77 -8.88 11.57 6.85
N ASP A 78 -8.81 11.85 8.15
CA ASP A 78 -7.57 12.30 8.79
C ASP A 78 -6.60 11.12 8.95
N TYR A 79 -5.70 10.98 7.98
CA TYR A 79 -4.72 9.88 7.96
C TYR A 79 -3.63 10.00 9.03
N GLU A 80 -3.39 11.19 9.57
CA GLU A 80 -2.43 11.40 10.65
C GLU A 80 -2.98 10.84 11.96
N TYR A 81 -4.22 11.19 12.28
CA TYR A 81 -4.96 10.59 13.40
C TYR A 81 -5.06 9.07 13.27
N ILE A 82 -5.42 8.57 12.08
CA ILE A 82 -5.51 7.12 11.82
C ILE A 82 -4.17 6.42 12.09
N HIS A 83 -3.05 7.03 11.68
CA HIS A 83 -1.73 6.46 11.88
C HIS A 83 -1.34 6.40 13.36
N ASP A 84 -1.69 7.43 14.14
CA ASP A 84 -1.42 7.45 15.58
C ASP A 84 -2.28 6.46 16.35
N GLU A 85 -3.56 6.30 15.98
CA GLU A 85 -4.44 5.30 16.59
C GLU A 85 -3.98 3.86 16.29
N LEU A 86 -3.45 3.60 15.09
CA LEU A 86 -2.91 2.28 14.72
C LEU A 86 -1.67 1.85 15.53
N LYS A 87 -1.01 2.77 16.24
CA LYS A 87 0.09 2.43 17.15
C LYS A 87 -0.40 1.79 18.45
N LYS A 88 -1.71 1.90 18.78
CA LYS A 88 -2.30 1.34 19.99
C LYS A 88 -2.64 -0.13 19.81
N VAL A 89 -2.57 -0.90 20.91
CA VAL A 89 -2.84 -2.34 20.91
C VAL A 89 -4.33 -2.59 20.64
N GLY A 90 -4.64 -3.48 19.70
CA GLY A 90 -6.02 -3.90 19.38
C GLY A 90 -6.74 -3.02 18.36
N VAL A 91 -6.11 -1.93 17.89
CA VAL A 91 -6.69 -1.07 16.85
C VAL A 91 -6.39 -1.64 15.46
N THR A 92 -7.40 -1.65 14.58
CA THR A 92 -7.25 -2.14 13.20
C THR A 92 -7.75 -1.09 12.20
N LEU A 93 -7.23 -1.14 10.97
CA LEU A 93 -7.66 -0.22 9.91
C LEU A 93 -9.16 -0.34 9.60
N LYS A 94 -9.72 -1.54 9.78
CA LYS A 94 -11.15 -1.82 9.60
C LYS A 94 -11.99 -1.12 10.66
N LEU A 95 -11.58 -1.20 11.93
CA LEU A 95 -12.25 -0.51 13.04
C LEU A 95 -12.28 1.00 12.81
N LEU A 96 -11.14 1.61 12.47
CA LEU A 96 -11.06 3.05 12.20
C LEU A 96 -11.88 3.48 10.98
N TRP A 97 -12.01 2.61 9.97
CA TRP A 97 -12.89 2.87 8.83
C TRP A 97 -14.38 2.84 9.21
N GLU A 98 -14.79 1.91 10.08
CA GLU A 98 -16.17 1.84 10.59
C GLU A 98 -16.52 3.11 11.38
N GLU A 99 -15.64 3.58 12.26
CA GLU A 99 -15.82 4.85 13.00
C GLU A 99 -15.87 6.07 12.07
N TYR A 100 -15.00 6.13 11.06
CA TYR A 100 -15.03 7.19 10.05
C TYR A 100 -16.36 7.21 9.29
N LYS A 101 -16.89 6.03 8.93
CA LYS A 101 -18.15 5.90 8.21
C LYS A 101 -19.31 6.41 9.06
N GLU A 102 -19.36 6.06 10.34
CA GLU A 102 -20.38 6.55 11.27
C GLU A 102 -20.32 8.07 11.40
N LYS A 103 -19.12 8.65 11.61
CA LYS A 103 -18.93 10.11 11.65
C LYS A 103 -19.36 10.80 10.37
N CYS A 104 -19.16 10.19 9.19
CA CYS A 104 -19.63 10.77 7.94
C CYS A 104 -21.16 10.78 7.85
N LEU A 105 -21.80 9.68 8.24
CA LEU A 105 -23.26 9.56 8.24
C LEU A 105 -23.92 10.56 9.20
N GLU A 106 -23.32 10.78 10.38
CA GLU A 106 -23.80 11.78 11.35
C GLU A 106 -23.69 13.22 10.82
N ASN A 107 -22.62 13.53 10.08
CA ASN A 107 -22.39 14.85 9.49
C ASN A 107 -23.13 15.08 8.15
N GLY A 108 -23.80 14.05 7.61
CA GLY A 108 -24.43 14.10 6.29
C GLY A 108 -23.44 14.03 5.11
N ASP A 109 -22.19 13.65 5.37
CA ASP A 109 -21.15 13.48 4.37
C ASP A 109 -21.22 12.09 3.71
N ILE A 110 -20.73 11.96 2.47
CA ILE A 110 -20.67 10.67 1.77
C ILE A 110 -19.41 9.92 2.23
N PRO A 111 -19.53 8.77 2.92
CA PRO A 111 -18.38 8.01 3.38
C PRO A 111 -17.70 7.28 2.21
N MET A 112 -16.38 7.26 2.25
CA MET A 112 -15.57 6.46 1.34
C MET A 112 -15.67 4.96 1.64
N GLY A 113 -15.70 4.12 0.59
CA GLY A 113 -15.64 2.67 0.74
C GLY A 113 -14.29 2.16 1.27
N TYR A 114 -14.30 1.02 1.96
CA TYR A 114 -13.13 0.44 2.65
C TYR A 114 -11.88 0.33 1.76
N THR A 115 -12.02 -0.17 0.53
CA THR A 115 -10.89 -0.33 -0.40
C THR A 115 -10.20 0.99 -0.72
N ARG A 116 -10.97 2.07 -0.90
CA ARG A 116 -10.43 3.40 -1.22
C ARG A 116 -9.80 4.05 0.03
N PHE A 117 -10.39 3.81 1.21
CA PHE A 117 -9.82 4.21 2.50
C PHE A 117 -8.43 3.58 2.73
N CYS A 118 -8.33 2.25 2.59
CA CYS A 118 -7.05 1.53 2.70
C CYS A 118 -6.02 2.00 1.67
N GLY A 119 -6.48 2.23 0.42
CA GLY A 119 -5.63 2.74 -0.64
C GLY A 119 -5.07 4.12 -0.32
N GLY A 120 -5.89 5.03 0.22
CA GLY A 120 -5.46 6.37 0.64
C GLY A 120 -4.45 6.32 1.79
N TYR A 121 -4.70 5.50 2.82
CA TYR A 121 -3.75 5.31 3.92
C TYR A 121 -2.40 4.74 3.43
N GLY A 122 -2.41 3.78 2.50
CA GLY A 122 -1.19 3.27 1.87
C GLY A 122 -0.36 4.37 1.20
N ASN A 123 -1.01 5.28 0.46
CA ASN A 123 -0.30 6.41 -0.14
C ASN A 123 0.25 7.38 0.92
N PHE A 124 -0.52 7.65 1.99
CA PHE A 124 -0.07 8.49 3.11
C PHE A 124 1.21 7.94 3.75
N THR A 125 1.26 6.63 4.02
CA THR A 125 2.48 5.99 4.56
C THR A 125 3.67 6.08 3.61
N THR A 126 3.44 5.96 2.30
CA THR A 126 4.50 6.07 1.27
C THR A 126 5.06 7.49 1.17
N VAL A 127 4.17 8.50 1.15
CA VAL A 127 4.56 9.92 1.10
C VAL A 127 5.37 10.31 2.34
N ASN A 128 4.92 9.86 3.51
CA ASN A 128 5.59 10.16 4.79
C ASN A 128 6.74 9.21 5.13
N LYS A 129 7.09 8.27 4.24
CA LYS A 129 8.12 7.23 4.45
C LYS A 129 7.93 6.44 5.76
N LEU A 130 6.69 6.29 6.19
CA LEU A 130 6.34 5.52 7.38
C LEU A 130 6.38 4.04 6.99
N THR A 131 7.33 3.30 7.56
CA THR A 131 7.45 1.85 7.34
C THR A 131 6.25 1.14 7.95
N ASN A 132 5.28 0.78 7.11
CA ASN A 132 4.05 0.09 7.54
C ASN A 132 4.23 -1.44 7.60
N HIS A 133 5.23 -1.99 6.92
CA HIS A 133 5.53 -3.43 6.87
C HIS A 133 7.03 -3.67 6.92
N LEU A 134 7.47 -4.57 7.80
CA LEU A 134 8.72 -5.30 7.58
C LEU A 134 8.43 -6.34 6.48
N GLU A 135 8.94 -6.13 5.28
CA GLU A 135 8.91 -7.17 4.24
C GLU A 135 9.97 -8.24 4.56
N ASN A 136 9.66 -9.15 5.47
CA ASN A 136 10.44 -10.36 5.66
C ASN A 136 9.91 -11.42 4.69
N LYS A 137 10.53 -11.53 3.50
CA LYS A 137 10.27 -12.64 2.60
C LYS A 137 10.54 -13.96 3.35
N PRO A 138 9.59 -14.91 3.41
CA PRO A 138 9.83 -16.19 4.07
C PRO A 138 11.05 -16.88 3.46
N GLY A 139 11.99 -17.31 4.31
CA GLY A 139 13.24 -17.95 3.89
C GLY A 139 14.41 -17.00 3.56
N VAL A 140 14.23 -15.67 3.56
CA VAL A 140 15.34 -14.72 3.31
C VAL A 140 16.04 -14.30 4.60
N LYS A 141 15.28 -14.17 5.70
CA LYS A 141 15.80 -13.98 7.05
C LYS A 141 15.00 -14.87 7.99
N VAL A 142 15.67 -15.79 8.66
CA VAL A 142 15.12 -16.55 9.78
C VAL A 142 15.39 -15.72 11.03
N GLU A 143 14.41 -14.97 11.51
CA GLU A 143 14.44 -14.31 12.83
C GLU A 143 14.05 -15.28 13.96
N VAL A 144 14.12 -16.59 13.70
CA VAL A 144 14.09 -17.57 14.79
C VAL A 144 15.42 -17.40 15.52
N THR A 145 15.38 -16.72 16.66
CA THR A 145 16.47 -16.82 17.64
C THR A 145 16.68 -18.32 17.88
N PRO A 146 17.90 -18.85 17.63
CA PRO A 146 18.16 -20.26 17.88
C PRO A 146 17.80 -20.58 19.33
N TRP A 147 17.25 -21.77 19.56
CA TRP A 147 16.95 -22.24 20.90
C TRP A 147 18.25 -22.49 21.66
N ASN A 148 18.90 -21.44 22.16
CA ASN A 148 20.11 -21.58 22.96
C ASN A 148 19.76 -22.12 24.36
N ASP A 149 20.75 -22.73 25.01
CA ASP A 149 20.61 -23.35 26.33
C ASP A 149 19.99 -22.41 27.37
N GLU A 150 20.36 -21.12 27.34
CA GLU A 150 19.82 -20.11 28.25
C GLU A 150 18.33 -19.88 28.04
N ARG A 151 17.88 -19.78 26.79
CA ARG A 151 16.45 -19.61 26.46
C ARG A 151 15.64 -20.83 26.86
N ILE A 152 16.14 -22.04 26.62
CA ILE A 152 15.46 -23.29 27.00
C ILE A 152 15.33 -23.37 28.53
N LYS A 153 16.40 -23.02 29.27
CA LYS A 153 16.36 -22.97 30.75
C LYS A 153 15.40 -21.90 31.27
N ASN A 154 15.39 -20.70 30.67
CA ASN A 154 14.49 -19.61 31.07
C ASN A 154 13.02 -19.97 30.82
N TRP A 155 12.71 -20.60 29.68
CA TRP A 155 11.38 -21.13 29.41
C TRP A 155 10.97 -22.20 30.43
N ALA A 156 11.86 -23.14 30.75
CA ALA A 156 11.57 -24.20 31.72
C ALA A 156 11.28 -23.63 33.13
N ASN A 157 12.03 -22.61 33.55
CA ASN A 157 11.80 -21.89 34.81
C ASN A 157 10.45 -21.15 34.82
N ALA A 158 10.02 -20.59 33.69
CA ALA A 158 8.74 -19.90 33.58
C ALA A 158 7.53 -20.85 33.68
N ILE A 159 7.67 -22.12 33.27
CA ILE A 159 6.63 -23.14 33.44
C ILE A 159 6.54 -23.61 34.89
N GLY A 160 7.68 -23.84 35.55
CA GLY A 160 7.69 -24.19 36.96
C GLY A 160 8.93 -24.96 37.43
N PRO A 161 9.08 -25.12 38.76
CA PRO A 161 10.32 -25.62 39.38
C PRO A 161 10.63 -27.07 38.99
N TYR A 162 9.63 -27.92 38.83
CA TYR A 162 9.82 -29.32 38.43
C TYR A 162 10.29 -29.45 36.98
N THR A 163 9.73 -28.62 36.08
CA THR A 163 10.11 -28.60 34.66
C THR A 163 11.56 -28.14 34.48
N ALA A 164 11.96 -27.10 35.23
CA ALA A 164 13.34 -26.62 35.24
C ALA A 164 14.34 -27.69 35.70
N GLN A 165 14.00 -28.48 36.73
CA GLN A 165 14.87 -29.56 37.23
C GLN A 165 15.10 -30.65 36.19
N VAL A 166 14.05 -31.08 35.48
CA VAL A 166 14.17 -32.10 34.43
C VAL A 166 15.07 -31.60 33.29
N ILE A 167 14.84 -30.38 32.83
CA ILE A 167 15.62 -29.78 31.74
C ILE A 167 17.10 -29.60 32.14
N ASN A 168 17.38 -29.11 33.35
CA ASN A 168 18.75 -29.00 33.83
C ASN A 168 19.44 -30.36 33.93
N ARG A 169 18.72 -31.40 34.39
CA ARG A 169 19.27 -32.76 34.46
C ARG A 169 19.63 -33.31 33.09
N ILE A 170 18.80 -33.07 32.08
CA ILE A 170 19.06 -33.45 30.68
C ILE A 170 20.30 -32.74 30.17
N PHE A 171 20.42 -31.43 30.37
CA PHE A 171 21.60 -30.66 29.94
C PHE A 171 22.90 -31.05 30.66
N THR A 172 22.84 -31.57 31.89
CA THR A 172 24.01 -32.06 32.62
C THR A 172 24.39 -33.51 32.30
N ALA A 173 23.45 -34.30 31.76
CA ALA A 173 23.64 -35.72 31.51
C ALA A 173 24.17 -36.03 30.10
N VAL A 174 24.36 -35.00 29.26
CA VAL A 174 24.77 -35.16 27.86
C VAL A 174 25.95 -34.24 27.58
N ASP A 175 27.07 -34.82 27.13
CA ASP A 175 28.30 -34.09 26.77
C ASP A 175 28.22 -33.39 25.40
N ILE A 176 27.38 -33.91 24.49
CA ILE A 176 27.24 -33.39 23.12
C ILE A 176 25.84 -32.84 22.92
N LYS A 177 25.74 -31.53 22.74
CA LYS A 177 24.47 -30.82 22.52
C LYS A 177 24.26 -30.61 21.03
N GLU A 178 23.78 -31.64 20.34
CA GLU A 178 23.37 -31.49 18.94
C GLU A 178 22.01 -30.79 18.87
N GLN A 179 22.00 -29.60 18.27
CA GLN A 179 20.77 -28.97 17.80
C GLN A 179 20.65 -29.31 16.32
N TYR A 180 19.53 -29.89 15.91
CA TYR A 180 19.18 -29.98 14.49
C TYR A 180 19.04 -28.56 13.94
N SER A 181 20.15 -27.99 13.46
CA SER A 181 20.13 -26.88 12.52
C SER A 181 19.80 -27.46 11.15
N SER A 182 18.53 -27.81 10.95
CA SER A 182 18.02 -28.06 9.61
C SER A 182 17.92 -26.71 8.90
N LEU A 183 18.82 -26.53 7.92
CA LEU A 183 18.79 -25.64 6.74
C LEU A 183 17.69 -24.56 6.69
#